data_AF-A0A357KZ79-F1
#
_entry.id   AF-A0A357KZ79-F1
#
_cell.length_a   1.000
_cell.length_b   1.000
_cell.length_c   1.000
_cell.angle_alpha   90.00
_cell.angle_beta   90.00
_cell.angle_gamma   90.00
#
_symmetry.space_group_name_H-M   'P 1'
#
loop_
_entity.id
_entity.type
_entity.pdbx_description
1 polymer ?
#
loop_
_entity_poly.entity_id
_entity_poly.type
_entity_poly.pdbx_seq_one_letter_code
_entity_poly.pdbx_strand_id
1 'polypeptide(L)' 'RRARERGARSGGLGLGFFIAKTLLERTGADLVFDNRPWPEGGGAGAWVAVRWPRAAAEAR' A
#
# COMPACT_ATOMS: atom_id res chain seq x y z
N ARG A 1 28.60 -13.71 -19.58
CA ARG A 1 27.93 -12.40 -19.36
C ARG A 1 26.43 -12.55 -19.66
N ARG A 2 25.66 -13.18 -18.76
CA ARG A 2 24.20 -13.31 -18.90
C ARG A 2 23.58 -12.05 -18.30
N ALA A 3 23.00 -11.22 -19.15
CA ALA A 3 22.21 -10.08 -18.72
C ALA A 3 21.08 -10.63 -17.83
N ARG A 4 21.16 -10.31 -16.53
CA ARG A 4 19.97 -10.40 -15.68
C ARG A 4 19.03 -9.36 -16.25
N GLU A 5 18.07 -9.81 -17.05
CA GLU A 5 16.77 -9.19 -17.20
C GLU A 5 16.16 -9.13 -15.79
N ARG A 6 16.66 -8.20 -14.97
CA ARG A 6 15.90 -7.67 -13.85
C ARG A 6 14.80 -6.91 -14.55
N GLY A 7 13.75 -7.67 -14.87
CA GLY A 7 12.53 -7.16 -15.46
C GLY A 7 12.27 -5.81 -14.85
N ALA A 8 12.16 -4.82 -15.72
CA ALA A 8 11.57 -3.55 -15.37
C ALA A 8 10.25 -3.89 -14.69
N ARG A 9 10.27 -4.02 -13.36
CA ARG A 9 9.09 -4.02 -12.52
C ARG A 9 8.50 -2.66 -12.86
N SER A 10 7.43 -2.68 -13.64
CA SER A 10 6.60 -1.51 -13.88
C SER A 10 6.48 -0.76 -12.56
N GLY A 11 6.62 0.56 -12.59
CA GLY A 11 6.66 1.45 -11.42
C GLY A 11 5.36 1.51 -10.60
N GLY A 12 4.75 0.36 -10.32
CA GLY A 12 3.65 0.16 -9.39
C GLY A 12 4.19 -0.39 -8.06
N LEU A 13 3.41 -0.19 -7.01
CA LEU A 13 3.69 -0.32 -5.57
C LEU A 13 4.21 -1.70 -5.07
N GLY A 14 4.56 -2.62 -5.97
CA GLY A 14 5.05 -3.96 -5.67
C GLY A 14 3.91 -4.95 -5.42
N LEU A 15 4.18 -6.23 -5.68
CA LEU A 15 3.21 -7.32 -5.50
C LEU A 15 2.69 -7.42 -4.06
N GLY A 16 3.56 -7.19 -3.07
CA GLY A 16 3.18 -7.22 -1.65
C GLY A 16 2.10 -6.19 -1.30
N PHE A 17 2.19 -4.98 -1.89
CA PHE A 17 1.17 -3.95 -1.70
C PHE A 17 -0.18 -4.35 -2.31
N PHE A 18 -0.16 -4.95 -3.50
CA PHE A 18 -1.38 -5.38 -4.18
C PHE A 18 -2.10 -6.51 -3.41
N ILE A 19 -1.34 -7.48 -2.90
CA ILE A 19 -1.88 -8.55 -2.06
C ILE A 19 -2.48 -7.96 -0.78
N ALA A 20 -1.72 -7.11 -0.07
CA ALA A 20 -2.19 -6.48 1.16
C ALA A 20 -3.46 -5.66 0.95
N LYS A 21 -3.50 -4.82 -0.09
CA LYS A 21 -4.69 -4.04 -0.48
C LYS A 21 -5.90 -4.95 -0.66
N THR A 22 -5.76 -5.99 -1.47
CA THR A 22 -6.87 -6.93 -1.75
C THR A 22 -7.38 -7.60 -0.48
N LEU A 23 -6.49 -8.04 0.40
CA LEU A 23 -6.88 -8.68 1.66
C LEU A 23 -7.61 -7.71 2.60
N LEU A 24 -7.15 -6.47 2.69
CA LEU A 24 -7.78 -5.43 3.50
C LEU A 24 -9.15 -5.04 2.95
N GLU A 25 -9.28 -4.84 1.64
CA GLU A 25 -10.56 -4.52 0.99
C GLU A 25 -11.61 -5.63 1.20
N ARG A 26 -11.19 -6.90 1.21
CA ARG A 26 -12.09 -8.03 1.51
C ARG A 26 -12.68 -8.00 2.92
N THR A 27 -12.03 -7.32 3.86
CA THR A 27 -12.56 -7.09 5.22
C THR A 27 -13.48 -5.88 5.31
N GLY A 28 -13.80 -5.25 4.18
CA GLY A 28 -14.59 -4.01 4.13
C GLY A 28 -13.77 -2.75 4.45
N ALA A 29 -12.44 -2.82 4.37
CA ALA A 29 -11.59 -1.66 4.59
C ALA A 29 -11.50 -0.77 3.34
N ASP A 30 -11.49 0.54 3.55
CA ASP A 30 -11.08 1.54 2.56
C ASP A 30 -9.59 1.89 2.75
N LEU A 31 -8.85 2.00 1.65
CA LEU A 31 -7.41 2.34 1.67
C LEU A 31 -7.13 3.60 0.87
N VAL A 32 -6.30 4.47 1.43
CA VAL A 32 -5.71 5.62 0.73
C VAL A 32 -4.20 5.57 0.93
N PHE A 33 -3.44 5.76 -0.13
CA PHE A 33 -1.98 5.79 -0.08
C PHE A 33 -1.44 6.96 -0.90
N ASP A 34 -0.31 7.50 -0.46
CA ASP A 34 0.28 8.70 -1.03
C ASP A 34 1.77 8.78 -0.64
N ASN A 35 2.55 9.66 -1.27
CA ASN A 35 3.88 10.03 -0.80
C ASN A 35 3.81 11.44 -0.19
N ARG A 36 3.90 11.54 1.14
CA ARG A 36 3.70 12.81 1.88
C ARG A 36 4.98 13.30 2.55
N PRO A 37 5.14 14.62 2.73
CA PRO A 37 6.24 15.18 3.52
C PRO A 37 6.21 14.66 4.96
N TRP A 38 7.38 14.32 5.51
CA TRP A 38 7.48 13.95 6.92
C TRP A 38 7.50 15.20 7.82
N PRO A 39 6.80 15.21 8.97
CA PRO A 39 6.67 16.40 9.82
C PRO A 39 8.00 16.94 10.38
N GLU A 40 8.97 16.06 10.57
CA GLU A 40 10.23 16.37 11.28
C GLU A 40 11.32 16.96 10.37
N GLY A 41 11.00 17.17 9.08
CA GLY A 41 11.96 17.57 8.06
C GLY A 41 12.87 16.41 7.64
N GLY A 42 13.13 16.29 6.33
CA GLY A 42 13.99 15.21 5.80
C GLY A 42 13.51 14.54 4.52
N GLY A 43 12.33 14.89 3.99
CA GLY A 43 11.84 14.43 2.69
C GLY A 43 10.37 14.04 2.68
N ALA A 44 9.90 13.51 1.55
CA ALA A 44 8.60 12.87 1.41
C ALA A 44 8.76 11.34 1.42
N GLY A 45 7.80 10.63 2.00
CA GLY A 45 7.81 9.18 2.12
C GLY A 45 6.42 8.57 1.98
N ALA A 46 6.38 7.25 1.86
CA ALA A 46 5.14 6.51 1.70
C ALA A 46 4.25 6.67 2.94
N TRP A 47 3.00 7.03 2.70
CA TRP A 47 1.95 7.17 3.69
C TRP A 47 0.75 6.32 3.27
N VAL A 48 0.18 5.58 4.21
CA VAL A 48 -1.00 4.73 3.97
C VAL A 48 -1.96 4.92 5.13
N ALA A 49 -3.23 5.18 4.82
CA ALA A 49 -4.34 5.10 5.76
C ALA A 49 -5.28 3.97 5.36
N VAL A 50 -5.73 3.24 6.37
CA VAL A 50 -6.71 2.18 6.24
C VAL A 50 -7.85 2.48 7.20
N ARG A 51 -9.09 2.42 6.72
CA ARG A 51 -10.29 2.72 7.50
C ARG A 51 -11.27 1.58 7.37
N TRP A 52 -11.79 1.11 8.51
CA TRP A 52 -12.91 0.19 8.53
C TRP A 52 -14.17 0.92 8.97
N PRO A 53 -15.29 0.78 8.25
CA PRO A 53 -16.60 1.06 8.81
C PRO A 53 -16.81 0.23 10.08
N ARG A 54 -17.41 0.82 11.12
CA ARG A 54 -17.64 0.16 12.41
C ARG A 54 -18.28 -1.22 12.26
N ALA A 55 -19.30 -1.33 11.40
CA ALA A 55 -19.99 -2.59 11.13
C ALA A 55 -19.08 -3.67 10.54
N ALA A 56 -18.12 -3.30 9.68
CA ALA A 56 -17.15 -4.23 9.12
C ALA A 56 -16.08 -4.64 10.15
N ALA A 57 -15.69 -3.72 11.03
CA ALA A 57 -14.74 -4.01 12.12
C ALA A 57 -15.33 -4.90 13.22
N GLU A 58 -16.65 -4.88 13.40
CA GLU A 58 -17.36 -5.67 14.42
C GLU A 58 -17.88 -7.01 13.90
N ALA A 59 -17.94 -7.19 12.58
CA ALA A 59 -18.31 -8.46 11.98
C ALA A 59 -17.25 -9.52 12.37
N ARG A 60 -17.68 -10.50 13.17
CA ARG A 60 -16.88 -11.64 13.62
C ARG A 60 -16.80 -12.73 12.55
#